data_AF-A0A482UMW2-F1
#
_entry.id   AF-A0A482UMW2-F1
#
_cell.length_a   1.000
_cell.length_b   1.000
_cell.length_c   1.000
_cell.angle_alpha   90.00
_cell.angle_beta   90.00
_cell.angle_gamma   90.00
#
_symmetry.space_group_name_H-M   'P 1'
#
loop_
_entity.id
_entity.type
_entity.pdbx_description
1 polymer ?
#
loop_
_entity_poly.entity_id
_entity_poly.type
_entity_poly.pdbx_seq_one_letter_code
_entity_poly.pdbx_strand_id
1 'polypeptide(L)'
;MKFSIIEKNFTPFILAIAVRVVFVALGRFIDQTFEHLKYTDIDYHVYTDAAQHILQGKSPYERPAYRYPPVVALLMVPNVLFHPVLGKVLFSLFDVACMYEIYRLQALCKPELSNSELKREKQFWLYAMALNPVSICICTRGSSDSIHTYLLLLTLRLLLTQRTRLASAAYALAVYLRIYPVIYLPAILTYLYTQ
;
A
#
# COMPACT_ATOMS: atom_id res chain seq x y z
N MET A 1 -10.05 15.70 -22.22
CA MET A 1 -9.21 14.63 -22.81
C MET A 1 -9.81 13.28 -22.41
N LYS A 2 -10.50 12.58 -23.33
CA LYS A 2 -11.07 11.24 -23.06
C LYS A 2 -9.92 10.23 -23.09
N PHE A 3 -9.43 9.81 -21.93
CA PHE A 3 -8.48 8.70 -21.79
C PHE A 3 -9.20 7.38 -22.11
N SER A 4 -9.35 7.07 -23.39
CA SER A 4 -9.91 5.80 -23.86
C SER A 4 -8.94 5.13 -24.83
N ILE A 5 -7.90 4.52 -24.27
CA ILE A 5 -7.27 3.32 -24.86
C ILE A 5 -6.97 2.40 -23.68
N ILE A 6 -8.03 1.79 -23.15
CA ILE A 6 -7.92 0.71 -22.17
C ILE A 6 -7.97 -0.60 -22.96
N GLU A 7 -6.84 -1.05 -23.50
CA GLU A 7 -6.70 -2.50 -23.69
C GLU A 7 -6.52 -3.09 -22.30
N LYS A 8 -7.60 -3.67 -21.78
CA LYS A 8 -7.67 -4.27 -20.44
C LYS A 8 -6.85 -5.56 -20.38
N ASN A 9 -5.52 -5.46 -20.42
CA ASN A 9 -4.67 -6.59 -20.08
C ASN A 9 -4.60 -6.71 -18.55
N PHE A 10 -5.45 -7.55 -17.97
CA PHE A 10 -5.49 -7.82 -16.52
C PHE A 10 -4.40 -8.79 -16.05
N THR A 11 -3.65 -9.40 -16.97
CA THR A 11 -2.64 -10.43 -16.67
C THR A 11 -1.63 -9.99 -15.61
N PRO A 12 -1.06 -8.76 -15.63
CA PRO A 12 -0.11 -8.33 -14.59
C PRO A 12 -0.74 -8.26 -13.19
N PHE A 13 -2.01 -7.90 -13.10
CA PHE A 13 -2.72 -7.84 -11.82
C PHE A 13 -2.99 -9.24 -11.26
N ILE A 14 -3.42 -10.17 -12.12
CA ILE A 14 -3.63 -11.57 -11.76
C ILE A 14 -2.30 -12.17 -11.28
N LEU A 15 -1.22 -11.94 -12.03
CA LEU A 15 0.13 -12.38 -11.66
C LEU A 15 0.56 -11.78 -10.31
N ALA A 16 0.39 -10.48 -10.11
CA ALA A 16 0.74 -9.80 -8.87
C ALA A 16 0.01 -10.39 -7.66
N ILE A 17 -1.29 -10.63 -7.78
CA ILE A 17 -2.12 -11.25 -6.73
C ILE A 17 -1.65 -12.69 -6.48
N ALA A 18 -1.48 -13.49 -7.52
CA ALA A 18 -1.05 -14.89 -7.39
C ALA A 18 0.30 -15.00 -6.66
N VAL A 19 1.28 -14.18 -7.06
CA VAL A 19 2.59 -14.14 -6.40
C VAL A 19 2.47 -13.76 -4.94
N ARG A 20 1.68 -12.72 -4.59
CA ARG A 20 1.50 -12.30 -3.20
C ARG A 20 0.79 -13.37 -2.36
N VAL A 21 -0.21 -14.06 -2.90
CA VAL A 21 -0.88 -15.19 -2.24
C VAL A 21 0.12 -16.31 -1.95
N VAL A 22 0.97 -16.67 -2.93
CA VAL A 22 2.03 -17.67 -2.74
C VAL A 22 3.00 -17.25 -1.63
N PHE A 23 3.47 -16.00 -1.63
CA PHE A 23 4.40 -15.51 -0.60
C PHE A 23 3.77 -15.37 0.79
N VAL A 24 2.47 -15.07 0.88
CA VAL A 24 1.74 -15.09 2.15
C VAL A 24 1.63 -16.51 2.70
N ALA A 25 1.31 -17.49 1.84
CA ALA A 25 1.25 -18.89 2.22
C ALA A 25 2.63 -19.44 2.61
N LEU A 26 3.66 -19.11 1.82
CA LEU A 26 5.05 -19.47 2.09
C LEU A 26 5.52 -18.85 3.40
N GLY A 27 5.22 -17.57 3.64
CA GLY A 27 5.57 -16.90 4.89
C GLY A 27 4.96 -17.58 6.11
N ARG A 28 3.68 -17.95 6.02
CA ARG A 28 3.01 -18.74 7.08
C ARG A 28 3.69 -20.09 7.28
N PHE A 29 4.02 -20.81 6.20
CA PHE A 29 4.71 -22.09 6.28
C PHE A 29 6.08 -21.95 6.96
N ILE A 30 6.86 -20.94 6.59
CA ILE A 30 8.16 -20.64 7.21
C ILE A 30 7.99 -20.38 8.71
N ASP A 31 7.07 -19.48 9.09
CA ASP A 31 6.86 -19.09 10.49
C ASP A 31 6.42 -20.26 11.39
N GLN A 32 5.71 -21.24 10.82
CA GLN A 32 5.22 -22.44 11.50
C GLN A 32 6.27 -23.56 11.56
N THR A 33 7.11 -23.68 10.52
CA THR A 33 8.07 -24.78 10.39
C THR A 33 9.39 -24.47 11.10
N PHE A 34 9.83 -23.22 11.08
CA PHE A 34 11.12 -22.81 11.61
C PHE A 34 10.96 -21.93 12.86
N GLU A 35 11.56 -22.37 13.96
CA GLU A 35 11.46 -21.65 15.23
C GLU A 35 12.24 -20.33 15.20
N HIS A 36 13.48 -20.34 14.68
CA HIS A 36 14.39 -19.19 14.69
C HIS A 36 14.35 -18.33 13.43
N LEU A 37 13.73 -18.81 12.34
CA LEU A 37 13.59 -18.05 11.10
C LEU A 37 12.16 -17.51 10.99
N LYS A 38 12.01 -16.20 11.19
CA LYS A 38 10.72 -15.52 11.07
C LYS A 38 10.62 -14.74 9.77
N TYR A 39 9.57 -15.04 9.02
CA TYR A 39 9.18 -14.31 7.84
C TYR A 39 8.31 -13.11 8.22
N THR A 40 7.29 -13.30 9.06
CA THR A 40 6.38 -12.22 9.47
C THR A 40 7.12 -11.09 10.17
N ASP A 41 6.76 -9.85 9.81
CA ASP A 41 7.29 -8.66 10.45
C ASP A 41 6.81 -8.59 11.92
N ILE A 42 7.68 -8.16 12.83
CA ILE A 42 7.34 -8.04 14.25
C ILE A 42 6.19 -7.05 14.47
N ASP A 43 6.12 -5.98 13.67
CA ASP A 43 5.06 -4.99 13.77
C ASP A 43 3.70 -5.60 13.44
N TYR A 44 3.64 -6.64 12.60
CA TYR A 44 2.39 -7.34 12.27
C TYR A 44 1.74 -7.98 13.50
N HIS A 45 2.57 -8.57 14.37
CA HIS A 45 2.11 -9.12 15.65
C HIS A 45 1.70 -7.99 16.60
N VAL A 46 2.47 -6.91 16.69
CA VAL A 46 2.14 -5.74 17.51
C VAL A 46 0.79 -5.12 17.11
N TYR A 47 0.48 -5.01 15.80
CA TYR A 47 -0.82 -4.53 15.35
C TYR A 47 -1.97 -5.47 15.74
N THR A 48 -1.75 -6.78 15.58
CA THR A 48 -2.77 -7.80 15.86
C THR A 48 -3.06 -7.90 17.36
N ASP A 49 -2.04 -7.85 18.20
CA ASP A 49 -2.19 -7.82 19.66
C ASP A 49 -2.91 -6.54 20.12
N ALA A 50 -2.58 -5.38 19.53
CA ALA A 50 -3.29 -4.13 19.83
C ALA A 50 -4.76 -4.18 19.40
N ALA A 51 -5.08 -4.85 18.29
CA ALA A 51 -6.46 -5.09 17.87
C ALA A 51 -7.22 -5.96 18.89
N GLN A 52 -6.55 -6.94 19.49
CA GLN A 52 -7.11 -7.76 20.57
C GLN A 52 -7.44 -6.92 21.82
N HIS A 53 -6.59 -5.94 22.17
CA HIS A 53 -6.90 -5.01 23.27
C HIS A 53 -8.16 -4.20 22.99
N ILE A 54 -8.32 -3.69 21.76
CA ILE A 54 -9.53 -2.96 21.35
C ILE A 54 -10.78 -3.84 21.52
N LEU A 55 -10.72 -5.10 21.07
CA LEU A 55 -11.84 -6.04 21.22
C LEU A 55 -12.19 -6.36 22.69
N GLN A 56 -11.23 -6.22 23.60
CA GLN A 56 -11.43 -6.36 25.04
C GLN A 56 -11.92 -5.07 25.72
N GLY A 57 -12.20 -4.01 24.94
CA GLY A 57 -12.56 -2.70 25.48
C GLY A 57 -11.39 -1.93 26.12
N LYS A 58 -10.16 -2.37 25.86
CA LYS A 58 -8.92 -1.76 26.37
C LYS A 58 -8.30 -0.81 25.35
N SER A 59 -7.38 0.02 25.81
CA SER A 59 -6.61 0.87 24.91
C SER A 59 -5.63 0.04 24.07
N PRO A 60 -5.49 0.26 22.75
CA PRO A 60 -4.46 -0.42 21.95
C PRO A 60 -3.04 -0.09 22.41
N TYR A 61 -2.84 1.05 23.09
CA TYR A 61 -1.56 1.46 23.65
C TYR A 61 -1.15 0.68 24.90
N GLU A 62 -2.04 -0.14 25.47
CA GLU A 62 -1.67 -1.07 26.53
C GLU A 62 -0.78 -2.21 26.01
N ARG A 63 -0.75 -2.44 24.69
CA ARG A 63 0.21 -3.35 24.07
C ARG A 63 1.61 -2.71 24.04
N PRO A 64 2.63 -3.30 24.71
CA PRO A 64 3.99 -2.76 24.62
C PRO A 64 4.48 -2.70 23.17
N ALA A 65 5.23 -1.64 22.84
CA ALA A 65 5.75 -1.31 21.51
C ALA A 65 4.71 -0.88 20.45
N TYR A 66 3.42 -0.80 20.80
CA TYR A 66 2.43 -0.22 19.90
C TYR A 66 2.57 1.31 19.84
N ARG A 67 3.07 1.80 18.70
CA ARG A 67 3.40 3.23 18.46
C ARG A 67 2.60 3.87 17.32
N TYR A 68 1.55 3.19 16.88
CA TYR A 68 0.76 3.56 15.72
C TYR A 68 -0.57 4.20 16.14
N PRO A 69 -1.24 4.98 15.27
CA PRO A 69 -2.57 5.49 15.59
C PRO A 69 -3.59 4.35 15.74
N PRO A 70 -4.63 4.49 16.59
CA PRO A 70 -5.54 3.39 16.93
C PRO A 70 -6.25 2.79 15.71
N VAL A 71 -6.45 3.59 14.65
CA VAL A 71 -7.03 3.13 13.39
C VAL A 71 -6.23 1.98 12.76
N VAL A 72 -4.90 1.94 12.94
CA VAL A 72 -4.07 0.85 12.41
C VAL A 72 -4.37 -0.46 13.12
N ALA A 73 -4.61 -0.43 14.44
CA ALA A 73 -5.06 -1.60 15.18
C ALA A 73 -6.49 -1.99 14.80
N LEU A 74 -7.38 -1.02 14.60
CA LEU A 74 -8.75 -1.30 14.13
C LEU A 74 -8.75 -2.03 12.78
N LEU A 75 -7.88 -1.65 11.84
CA LEU A 75 -7.73 -2.36 10.56
C LEU A 75 -7.35 -3.84 10.74
N MET A 76 -6.69 -4.20 11.85
CA MET A 76 -6.29 -5.57 12.17
C MET A 76 -7.33 -6.34 13.00
N VAL A 77 -8.47 -5.75 13.38
CA VAL A 77 -9.56 -6.48 14.07
C VAL A 77 -9.98 -7.77 13.33
N PRO A 78 -10.10 -7.79 11.98
CA PRO A 78 -10.37 -9.02 11.24
C PRO A 78 -9.34 -10.14 11.47
N ASN A 79 -8.08 -9.82 11.80
CA ASN A 79 -7.07 -10.82 12.12
C ASN A 79 -7.45 -11.66 13.33
N VAL A 80 -8.02 -10.99 14.34
CA VAL A 80 -8.40 -11.60 15.61
C VAL A 80 -9.73 -12.33 15.49
N LEU A 81 -10.71 -11.74 14.78
CA LEU A 81 -12.06 -12.29 14.68
C LEU A 81 -12.18 -13.47 13.70
N PHE A 82 -11.40 -13.47 12.62
CA PHE A 82 -11.59 -14.44 11.53
C PHE A 82 -10.33 -15.24 11.25
N HIS A 83 -9.22 -14.59 10.88
CA HIS A 83 -7.99 -15.29 10.56
C HIS A 83 -6.76 -14.36 10.57
N PRO A 84 -5.62 -14.76 11.17
CA PRO A 84 -4.44 -13.89 11.35
C PRO A 84 -3.73 -13.48 10.05
N VAL A 85 -4.15 -13.96 8.89
CA VAL A 85 -3.55 -13.63 7.58
C VAL A 85 -4.26 -12.45 6.89
N LEU A 86 -5.44 -12.06 7.36
CA LEU A 86 -6.27 -11.05 6.67
C LEU A 86 -5.57 -9.69 6.54
N GLY A 87 -4.76 -9.29 7.50
CA GLY A 87 -3.96 -8.07 7.44
C GLY A 87 -2.90 -8.14 6.34
N LYS A 88 -2.21 -9.27 6.17
CA LYS A 88 -1.28 -9.48 5.06
C LYS A 88 -1.99 -9.42 3.71
N VAL A 89 -3.21 -9.96 3.63
CA VAL A 89 -4.05 -9.85 2.42
C VAL A 89 -4.41 -8.40 2.16
N LEU A 90 -4.86 -7.66 3.18
CA LEU A 90 -5.17 -6.23 3.08
C LEU A 90 -3.96 -5.43 2.57
N PHE A 91 -2.78 -5.62 3.16
CA PHE A 91 -1.57 -4.90 2.73
C PHE A 91 -1.15 -5.27 1.31
N SER A 92 -1.27 -6.55 0.94
CA SER A 92 -1.03 -7.02 -0.43
C SER A 92 -2.01 -6.41 -1.44
N LEU A 93 -3.28 -6.20 -1.06
CA LEU A 93 -4.26 -5.52 -1.90
C LEU A 93 -3.90 -4.05 -2.12
N PHE A 94 -3.45 -3.37 -1.07
CA PHE A 94 -2.95 -1.98 -1.19
C PHE A 94 -1.69 -1.89 -2.05
N ASP A 95 -0.80 -2.89 -1.98
CA ASP A 95 0.37 -2.98 -2.85
C ASP A 95 -0.01 -3.11 -4.34
N VAL A 96 -0.99 -3.95 -4.65
CA VAL A 96 -1.57 -4.05 -6.00
C VAL A 96 -2.29 -2.74 -6.39
N ALA A 97 -2.92 -2.05 -5.44
CA ALA A 97 -3.51 -0.74 -5.68
C ALA A 97 -2.45 0.33 -5.99
N CYS A 98 -1.26 0.29 -5.35
CA CYS A 98 -0.12 1.15 -5.71
C CYS A 98 0.30 0.93 -7.17
N MET A 99 0.39 -0.33 -7.60
CA MET A 99 0.69 -0.67 -9.00
C MET A 99 -0.35 -0.06 -9.96
N TYR A 100 -1.63 -0.08 -9.60
CA TYR A 100 -2.67 0.59 -10.39
C TYR A 100 -2.54 2.11 -10.39
N GLU A 101 -2.17 2.73 -9.26
CA GLU A 101 -1.95 4.18 -9.21
C GLU A 101 -0.77 4.61 -10.09
N ILE A 102 0.34 3.87 -10.07
CA ILE A 102 1.49 4.09 -10.95
C ILE A 102 1.05 4.03 -12.41
N TYR A 103 0.26 3.02 -12.80
CA TYR A 103 -0.30 2.91 -14.16
C TYR A 103 -1.09 4.16 -14.59
N ARG A 104 -1.89 4.73 -13.68
CA ARG A 104 -2.67 5.95 -13.95
C ARG A 104 -1.77 7.19 -14.05
N LEU A 105 -0.79 7.31 -13.17
CA LEU A 105 0.12 8.45 -13.10
C LEU A 105 0.98 8.62 -14.35
N GLN A 106 1.37 7.52 -15.01
CA GLN A 106 2.21 7.60 -16.22
C GLN A 106 1.61 8.49 -17.32
N ALA A 107 0.29 8.46 -17.49
CA ALA A 107 -0.38 9.28 -18.51
C ALA A 107 -0.41 10.78 -18.15
N LEU A 108 -0.20 11.12 -16.88
CA LEU A 108 -0.14 12.49 -16.39
C LEU A 108 1.30 13.03 -16.39
N CYS A 109 2.27 12.16 -16.06
CA CYS A 109 3.67 12.56 -15.91
C CYS A 109 4.50 12.52 -17.20
N LYS A 110 4.02 11.84 -18.26
CA LYS A 110 4.72 11.70 -19.55
C LYS A 110 3.84 12.11 -20.74
N PRO A 111 3.34 13.36 -20.81
CA PRO A 111 2.46 13.81 -21.88
C PRO A 111 3.10 13.84 -23.27
N GLU A 112 4.44 13.86 -23.34
CA GLU A 112 5.24 13.91 -24.56
C GLU A 112 5.29 12.58 -25.34
N LEU A 113 4.97 11.45 -24.70
CA LEU A 113 5.04 10.14 -25.34
C LEU A 113 3.87 9.90 -26.30
N SER A 114 4.16 9.24 -27.42
CA SER A 114 3.10 8.73 -28.30
C SER A 114 2.26 7.65 -27.60
N ASN A 115 1.04 7.41 -28.10
CA ASN A 115 0.14 6.41 -27.51
C ASN A 115 0.75 4.99 -27.46
N SER A 116 1.54 4.61 -28.46
CA SER A 116 2.20 3.29 -28.51
C SER A 116 3.34 3.19 -27.50
N GLU A 117 4.14 4.24 -27.34
CA GLU A 117 5.21 4.31 -26.35
C GLU A 117 4.65 4.31 -24.92
N LEU A 118 3.62 5.12 -24.65
CA LEU A 118 2.97 5.15 -23.35
C LEU A 118 2.36 3.78 -23.00
N LYS A 119 1.79 3.07 -23.97
CA LYS A 119 1.25 1.71 -23.77
C LYS A 119 2.37 0.74 -23.38
N ARG A 120 3.52 0.79 -24.05
CA ARG A 120 4.69 -0.07 -23.75
C ARG A 120 5.26 0.24 -22.38
N GLU A 121 5.43 1.51 -22.02
CA GLU A 121 5.87 1.96 -20.70
C GLU A 121 4.94 1.47 -19.60
N LYS A 122 3.62 1.63 -19.80
CA LYS A 122 2.61 1.16 -18.84
C LYS A 122 2.71 -0.34 -18.60
N GLN A 123 2.83 -1.12 -19.67
CA GLN A 123 2.97 -2.57 -19.56
C GLN A 123 4.27 -2.95 -18.84
N PHE A 124 5.39 -2.33 -19.21
CA PHE A 124 6.69 -2.59 -18.59
C PHE A 124 6.63 -2.38 -17.07
N TRP A 125 6.15 -1.22 -16.62
CA TRP A 125 6.06 -0.92 -15.19
C TRP A 125 5.04 -1.77 -14.43
N LEU A 126 3.93 -2.18 -15.06
CA LEU A 126 3.00 -3.12 -14.45
C LEU A 126 3.68 -4.47 -14.16
N TYR A 127 4.42 -5.03 -15.10
CA TYR A 127 5.16 -6.28 -14.86
C TYR A 127 6.32 -6.08 -13.86
N ALA A 128 7.05 -4.97 -13.96
CA ALA A 128 8.13 -4.65 -13.04
C ALA A 128 7.63 -4.56 -11.59
N MET A 129 6.48 -3.91 -11.36
CA MET A 129 5.88 -3.81 -10.01
C MET A 129 5.22 -5.12 -9.57
N ALA A 130 4.61 -5.88 -10.49
CA ALA A 130 4.02 -7.18 -10.16
C ALA A 130 5.06 -8.15 -9.58
N LEU A 131 6.28 -8.11 -10.11
CA LEU A 131 7.41 -8.99 -9.75
C LEU A 131 8.50 -8.31 -8.90
N ASN A 132 8.24 -7.11 -8.37
CA ASN A 132 9.22 -6.40 -7.55
C ASN A 132 9.45 -7.15 -6.21
N PRO A 133 10.64 -7.74 -5.97
CA PRO A 133 10.89 -8.57 -4.79
C PRO A 133 10.79 -7.77 -3.49
N VAL A 134 11.14 -6.48 -3.51
CA VAL A 134 11.05 -5.62 -2.33
C VAL A 134 9.59 -5.36 -1.96
N SER A 135 8.76 -4.98 -2.93
CA SER A 135 7.32 -4.74 -2.72
C SER A 135 6.61 -6.00 -2.24
N ILE A 136 6.88 -7.14 -2.90
CA ILE A 136 6.33 -8.44 -2.53
C ILE A 136 6.68 -8.72 -1.08
N CYS A 137 7.97 -8.74 -0.72
CA CYS A 137 8.39 -9.05 0.65
C CYS A 137 7.78 -8.10 1.70
N ILE A 138 7.78 -6.78 1.47
CA ILE A 138 7.25 -5.83 2.47
C ILE A 138 5.76 -6.08 2.74
N CYS A 139 4.94 -6.21 1.70
CA CYS A 139 3.49 -6.39 1.88
C CYS A 139 3.14 -7.77 2.44
N THR A 140 3.79 -8.85 1.99
CA THR A 140 3.46 -10.21 2.43
C THR A 140 4.04 -10.55 3.80
N ARG A 141 5.11 -9.86 4.25
CA ARG A 141 5.59 -9.94 5.64
C ARG A 141 4.63 -9.28 6.64
N GLY A 142 3.69 -8.46 6.17
CA GLY A 142 2.69 -7.82 7.04
C GLY A 142 3.01 -6.36 7.40
N SER A 143 3.81 -5.66 6.61
CA SER A 143 4.00 -4.21 6.82
C SER A 143 2.82 -3.42 6.26
N SER A 144 2.39 -2.41 7.01
CA SER A 144 1.36 -1.43 6.59
C SER A 144 1.88 -0.39 5.59
N ASP A 145 3.16 -0.43 5.19
CA ASP A 145 3.79 0.53 4.28
C ASP A 145 3.05 0.70 2.94
N SER A 146 2.43 -0.38 2.44
CA SER A 146 1.67 -0.35 1.19
C SER A 146 0.46 0.59 1.28
N ILE A 147 -0.20 0.71 2.43
CA ILE A 147 -1.32 1.66 2.65
C ILE A 147 -0.81 3.10 2.53
N HIS A 148 0.31 3.40 3.19
CA HIS A 148 0.91 4.73 3.20
C HIS A 148 1.37 5.14 1.79
N THR A 149 2.04 4.22 1.10
CA THR A 149 2.50 4.40 -0.28
C THR A 149 1.33 4.66 -1.22
N TYR A 150 0.23 3.90 -1.06
CA TYR A 150 -0.98 4.12 -1.84
C TYR A 150 -1.56 5.52 -1.62
N LEU A 151 -1.68 5.98 -0.37
CA LEU A 151 -2.21 7.30 -0.06
C LEU A 151 -1.33 8.44 -0.62
N LEU A 152 0.00 8.26 -0.63
CA LEU A 152 0.93 9.19 -1.27
C LEU A 152 0.74 9.25 -2.79
N LEU A 153 0.65 8.10 -3.45
CA LEU A 153 0.40 8.03 -4.90
C LEU A 153 -0.98 8.61 -5.27
N LEU A 154 -1.99 8.34 -4.44
CA LEU A 154 -3.32 8.92 -4.57
C LEU A 154 -3.26 10.45 -4.44
N THR A 155 -2.54 10.96 -3.44
CA THR A 155 -2.31 12.40 -3.24
C THR A 155 -1.68 13.02 -4.49
N LEU A 156 -0.59 12.43 -4.99
CA LEU A 156 0.08 12.90 -6.20
C LEU A 156 -0.87 12.96 -7.40
N ARG A 157 -1.64 11.90 -7.64
CA ARG A 157 -2.61 11.87 -8.75
C ARG A 157 -3.69 12.95 -8.59
N LEU A 158 -4.17 13.18 -7.38
CA LEU A 158 -5.20 14.19 -7.11
C LEU A 158 -4.65 15.61 -7.28
N LEU A 159 -3.40 15.87 -6.89
CA LEU A 159 -2.72 17.14 -7.14
C LEU A 159 -2.58 17.39 -8.65
N LEU A 160 -2.05 16.42 -9.40
CA LEU A 160 -1.87 16.52 -10.85
C LEU A 160 -3.19 16.66 -11.63
N THR A 161 -4.32 16.29 -11.02
CA THR A 161 -5.66 16.43 -11.61
C THR A 161 -6.45 17.61 -11.04
N GLN A 162 -5.78 18.54 -10.35
CA GLN A 162 -6.37 19.77 -9.80
C GLN A 162 -7.48 19.54 -8.76
N ARG A 163 -7.47 18.38 -8.09
CA ARG A 163 -8.44 18.02 -7.05
C ARG A 163 -7.88 18.26 -5.64
N THR A 164 -7.49 19.49 -5.36
CA THR A 164 -6.70 19.88 -4.17
C THR A 164 -7.36 19.49 -2.84
N ARG A 165 -8.70 19.63 -2.72
CA ARG A 165 -9.43 19.25 -1.48
C ARG A 165 -9.34 17.76 -1.16
N LEU A 166 -9.41 16.91 -2.19
CA LEU A 166 -9.26 15.47 -2.01
C LEU A 166 -7.80 15.10 -1.79
N ALA A 167 -6.87 15.79 -2.47
CA ALA A 167 -5.44 15.60 -2.28
C ALA A 167 -5.03 15.92 -0.83
N SER A 168 -5.50 17.04 -0.28
CA SER A 168 -5.21 17.42 1.11
C SER A 168 -5.77 16.42 2.12
N ALA A 169 -6.98 15.89 1.88
CA ALA A 169 -7.57 14.86 2.74
C ALA A 169 -6.76 13.54 2.68
N ALA A 170 -6.38 13.09 1.48
CA ALA A 170 -5.57 11.88 1.30
C ALA A 170 -4.18 12.04 1.94
N TYR A 171 -3.55 13.20 1.78
CA TYR A 171 -2.25 13.51 2.37
C TYR A 171 -2.30 13.58 3.89
N ALA A 172 -3.32 14.26 4.44
CA ALA A 172 -3.55 14.33 5.89
C ALA A 172 -3.74 12.93 6.48
N LEU A 173 -4.49 12.06 5.79
CA LEU A 173 -4.64 10.66 6.20
C LEU A 173 -3.29 9.90 6.13
N ALA A 174 -2.48 10.13 5.10
CA ALA A 174 -1.16 9.51 4.99
C ALA A 174 -0.24 9.90 6.18
N VAL A 175 -0.18 11.19 6.51
CA VAL A 175 0.59 11.75 7.64
C VAL A 175 0.02 11.28 8.99
N TYR A 176 -1.30 11.16 9.09
CA TYR A 176 -1.94 10.67 10.31
C TYR A 176 -1.55 9.23 10.59
N LEU A 177 -1.60 8.34 9.57
CA LEU A 177 -1.27 6.92 9.74
C LEU A 177 0.21 6.69 10.08
N ARG A 178 1.12 7.51 9.52
CA ARG A 178 2.55 7.51 9.84
C ARG A 178 3.11 8.91 9.60
N ILE A 179 3.98 9.38 10.48
CA ILE A 179 4.52 10.75 10.38
C ILE A 179 5.46 10.94 9.18
N TYR A 180 6.07 9.87 8.65
CA TYR A 180 7.10 9.95 7.61
C TYR A 180 6.69 10.72 6.34
N PRO A 181 5.50 10.55 5.75
CA PRO A 181 4.95 11.40 4.67
C PRO A 181 5.10 12.92 4.80
N VAL A 182 5.33 13.46 6.01
CA VAL A 182 5.59 14.90 6.23
C VAL A 182 6.78 15.41 5.41
N ILE A 183 7.75 14.55 5.08
CA ILE A 183 8.91 14.95 4.25
C ILE A 183 8.52 15.46 2.86
N TYR A 184 7.34 15.11 2.35
CA TYR A 184 6.86 15.55 1.04
C TYR A 184 6.19 16.92 1.07
N LEU A 185 5.94 17.49 2.26
CA LEU A 185 5.25 18.77 2.41
C LEU A 185 5.94 19.92 1.65
N PRO A 186 7.28 20.10 1.70
CA PRO A 186 7.94 21.17 0.94
C PRO A 186 7.71 21.05 -0.57
N ALA A 187 7.74 19.82 -1.11
CA ALA A 187 7.50 19.56 -2.53
C ALA A 187 6.05 19.88 -2.91
N ILE A 188 5.09 19.46 -2.08
CA ILE A 188 3.66 19.74 -2.30
C ILE A 188 3.38 21.25 -2.24
N LEU A 189 3.93 21.95 -1.25
CA LEU A 189 3.75 23.40 -1.12
C LEU A 189 4.38 24.17 -2.28
N THR A 190 5.58 23.77 -2.69
CA THR A 190 6.25 24.38 -3.86
C THR A 190 5.40 24.20 -5.12
N TYR A 191 4.87 22.99 -5.35
CA TYR A 191 3.98 22.73 -6.48
C TYR A 191 2.72 23.59 -6.45
N LEU A 192 2.07 23.71 -5.29
CA LEU A 192 0.87 24.52 -5.12
C LEU A 192 1.14 26.03 -5.28
N TYR A 193 2.36 26.49 -4.96
CA TYR A 193 2.76 27.88 -5.12
C TYR A 193 3.05 28.24 -6.59
N THR A 194 3.53 27.28 -7.39
CA THR A 194 3.85 27.50 -8.81
C THR A 194 2.65 27.41 -9.77
N GLN A 195 1.48 27.04 -9.27
CA GLN A 195 0.22 26.93 -10.01
C GLN A 195 -0.48 28.28 -10.10
#